data_AF-A0A239FI67-F1
#
_entry.id   AF-A0A239FI67-F1
#
_cell.length_a   1.000
_cell.length_b   1.000
_cell.length_c   1.000
_cell.angle_alpha   90.00
_cell.angle_beta   90.00
_cell.angle_gamma   90.00
#
_symmetry.space_group_name_H-M   'P 1'
#
loop_
_entity.id
_entity.type
_entity.pdbx_description
1 polymer ?
#
loop_
_entity_poly.entity_id
_entity_poly.type
_entity_poly.pdbx_seq_one_letter_code
_entity_poly.pdbx_strand_id
1 'polypeptide(L)'
;MAQYVPRVSLVDLRYGFRDEYQLQSAQAVVMQRLVDDREQEECRVLMKFWWQLAMSYQEATEADLDRHVSPAKREEVQGLIDAIRHSPDAIDTWIADVPQRFPRIRDRGYEAWRTNRNS
;
A
#
# COMPACT_ATOMS: atom_id res chain seq x y z
N MET A 1 -6.28 -16.11 30.66
CA MET A 1 -5.85 -16.82 29.43
C MET A 1 -5.77 -15.78 28.32
N ALA A 2 -4.56 -15.35 27.93
CA ALA A 2 -4.40 -14.46 26.79
C ALA A 2 -4.61 -15.30 25.53
N GLN A 3 -5.64 -14.98 24.74
CA GLN A 3 -5.82 -15.58 23.42
C GLN A 3 -4.61 -15.21 22.56
N TYR A 4 -3.91 -16.23 22.05
CA TYR A 4 -2.91 -16.05 21.01
C TYR A 4 -3.66 -15.61 19.76
N VAL A 5 -3.69 -14.30 19.51
CA VAL A 5 -3.98 -13.75 18.20
C VAL A 5 -2.72 -14.05 17.39
N PRO A 6 -2.75 -14.92 16.37
CA PRO A 6 -1.57 -15.15 15.55
C PRO A 6 -1.10 -13.78 15.09
N ARG A 7 0.17 -13.44 15.39
CA ARG A 7 0.81 -12.27 14.77
C ARG A 7 0.61 -12.45 13.29
N VAL A 8 -0.24 -11.61 12.76
CA VAL A 8 -0.78 -11.68 11.44
C VAL A 8 0.40 -11.47 10.50
N SER A 9 0.97 -12.58 10.02
CA SER A 9 2.19 -12.55 9.22
C SER A 9 1.85 -11.93 7.87
N LEU A 10 2.58 -10.89 7.49
CA LEU A 10 2.43 -10.24 6.20
C LEU A 10 3.29 -10.91 5.10
N VAL A 11 3.92 -12.04 5.41
CA VAL A 11 4.83 -12.77 4.52
C VAL A 11 4.08 -13.46 3.37
N ASP A 12 2.81 -13.80 3.59
CA ASP A 12 2.04 -14.64 2.66
C ASP A 12 1.12 -13.82 1.73
N LEU A 13 1.18 -12.49 1.79
CA LEU A 13 0.27 -11.61 1.03
C LEU A 13 0.31 -11.85 -0.48
N ARG A 14 1.50 -12.15 -1.02
CA ARG A 14 1.68 -12.44 -2.45
C ARG A 14 0.83 -13.60 -2.99
N TYR A 15 0.37 -14.51 -2.12
CA TYR A 15 -0.40 -15.69 -2.52
C TYR A 15 -1.91 -15.44 -2.61
N GLY A 16 -2.40 -14.29 -2.14
CA GLY A 16 -3.83 -13.95 -2.21
C GLY A 16 -4.26 -13.36 -3.55
N PHE A 17 -3.32 -12.99 -4.42
CA PHE A 17 -3.62 -12.47 -5.75
C PHE A 17 -3.94 -13.58 -6.73
N ARG A 18 -4.95 -13.38 -7.58
CA ARG A 18 -5.34 -14.34 -8.63
C ARG A 18 -4.25 -14.50 -9.70
N ASP A 19 -3.64 -13.39 -10.08
CA ASP A 19 -2.68 -13.30 -11.17
C ASP A 19 -1.75 -12.09 -10.99
N GLU A 20 -0.70 -12.03 -11.80
CA GLU A 20 0.29 -10.95 -11.75
C GLU A 20 -0.32 -9.58 -12.08
N TYR A 21 -1.35 -9.53 -12.93
CA TYR A 21 -2.01 -8.28 -13.29
C TYR A 21 -2.73 -7.66 -12.09
N GLN A 22 -3.41 -8.48 -11.27
CA GLN A 22 -4.05 -8.02 -10.05
C GLN A 22 -3.02 -7.52 -9.02
N LEU A 23 -1.89 -8.22 -8.86
CA LEU A 23 -0.78 -7.80 -8.01
C LEU A 23 -0.23 -6.44 -8.46
N GLN A 24 0.10 -6.30 -9.74
CA GLN A 24 0.62 -5.05 -10.31
C GLN A 24 -0.38 -3.90 -10.17
N SER A 25 -1.68 -4.18 -10.29
CA SER A 25 -2.74 -3.18 -10.11
C SER A 25 -2.83 -2.70 -8.66
N ALA A 26 -2.81 -3.61 -7.68
CA ALA A 26 -2.77 -3.25 -6.27
C ALA A 26 -1.50 -2.46 -5.91
N GLN A 27 -0.34 -2.92 -6.39
CA GLN A 27 0.94 -2.23 -6.25
C GLN A 27 0.91 -0.81 -6.84
N ALA A 28 0.29 -0.63 -8.01
CA ALA A 28 0.13 0.68 -8.64
C ALA A 28 -0.76 1.60 -7.79
N VAL A 29 -1.84 1.09 -7.18
CA VAL A 29 -2.67 1.90 -6.28
C VAL A 29 -1.88 2.34 -5.05
N VAL A 30 -1.18 1.42 -4.36
CA VAL A 30 -0.35 1.77 -3.20
C VAL A 30 0.68 2.84 -3.57
N MET A 31 1.42 2.64 -4.65
CA MET A 31 2.47 3.57 -5.07
C MET A 31 1.89 4.92 -5.50
N GLN A 32 0.84 4.95 -6.32
CA GLN A 32 0.35 6.21 -6.89
C GLN A 32 -0.58 7.01 -5.95
N ARG A 33 -1.18 6.35 -4.97
CA ARG A 33 -2.25 6.91 -4.13
C ARG A 33 -1.89 7.02 -2.66
N LEU A 34 -1.04 6.13 -2.13
CA LEU A 34 -0.70 6.10 -0.71
C LEU A 34 0.72 6.58 -0.44
N VAL A 35 1.69 6.15 -1.25
CA VAL A 35 3.11 6.55 -1.10
C VAL A 35 3.28 8.01 -1.50
N ASP A 36 3.53 8.87 -0.50
CA ASP A 36 3.67 10.32 -0.64
C ASP A 36 5.03 10.76 -0.12
N ASP A 37 5.81 11.48 -0.92
CA ASP A 37 7.17 11.91 -0.56
C ASP A 37 7.22 13.07 0.45
N ARG A 38 6.07 13.68 0.77
CA ARG A 38 5.95 14.76 1.77
C ARG A 38 6.33 14.31 3.19
N GLU A 39 6.02 13.06 3.55
CA GLU A 39 6.28 12.49 4.88
C GLU A 39 7.25 11.30 4.75
N GLN A 40 8.54 11.55 4.98
CA GLN A 40 9.60 10.59 4.65
C GLN A 40 9.47 9.24 5.37
N GLU A 41 9.06 9.24 6.65
CA GLU A 41 8.89 8.01 7.42
C GLU A 41 7.69 7.19 6.93
N GLU A 42 6.55 7.85 6.70
CA GLU A 42 5.35 7.23 6.13
C GLU A 42 5.66 6.64 4.75
N CYS A 43 6.33 7.41 3.88
CA CYS A 43 6.77 6.97 2.57
C CYS A 43 7.65 5.72 2.64
N ARG A 44 8.63 5.71 3.55
CA ARG A 44 9.55 4.58 3.71
C ARG A 44 8.81 3.32 4.15
N VAL A 45 7.87 3.43 5.09
CA VAL A 45 7.10 2.29 5.58
C VAL A 45 6.11 1.79 4.51
N LEU A 46 5.44 2.68 3.79
CA LEU A 46 4.54 2.31 2.69
C LEU A 46 5.31 1.69 1.51
N MET A 47 6.53 2.15 1.23
CA MET A 47 7.41 1.55 0.23
C MET A 47 7.79 0.11 0.62
N LYS A 48 8.17 -0.11 1.88
CA LYS A 48 8.44 -1.47 2.40
C LYS A 48 7.24 -2.38 2.27
N PHE A 49 6.05 -1.90 2.64
CA PHE A 49 4.80 -2.63 2.46
C PHE A 49 4.54 -2.95 0.98
N TRP A 50 4.74 -1.98 0.08
CA TRP A 50 4.60 -2.18 -1.37
C TRP A 50 5.51 -3.28 -1.92
N TRP A 51 6.79 -3.31 -1.50
CA TRP A 51 7.72 -4.38 -1.85
C TRP A 51 7.22 -5.74 -1.36
N GLN A 52 6.74 -5.78 -0.12
CA GLN A 52 6.26 -7.00 0.52
C GLN A 52 5.03 -7.63 -0.13
N LEU A 53 4.24 -6.86 -0.90
CA LEU A 53 3.14 -7.44 -1.70
C LEU A 53 3.62 -8.47 -2.74
N ALA A 54 4.86 -8.33 -3.23
CA ALA A 54 5.45 -9.23 -4.22
C ALA A 54 6.53 -10.16 -3.65
N MET A 55 7.16 -9.79 -2.53
CA MET A 55 8.28 -10.55 -1.94
C MET A 55 7.80 -11.60 -0.92
N SER A 56 8.64 -12.59 -0.66
CA SER A 56 8.39 -13.66 0.32
C SER A 56 9.03 -13.40 1.69
N TYR A 57 9.38 -12.15 2.00
CA TYR A 57 10.01 -11.78 3.27
C TYR A 57 9.38 -10.50 3.83
N GLN A 58 9.46 -10.35 5.14
CA GLN A 58 8.84 -9.24 5.85
C GLN A 58 9.78 -8.03 5.94
N GLU A 59 9.35 -6.89 5.41
CA GLU A 59 10.06 -5.59 5.44
C GLU A 59 9.35 -4.55 6.31
N ALA A 60 8.02 -4.63 6.36
CA ALA A 60 7.16 -3.81 7.21
C ALA A 60 6.43 -4.71 8.21
N THR A 61 6.40 -4.28 9.47
CA THR A 61 5.57 -4.90 10.50
C THR A 61 4.25 -4.13 10.66
N GLU A 62 3.24 -4.77 11.24
CA GLU A 62 2.01 -4.06 11.63
C GLU A 62 2.30 -2.89 12.58
N ALA A 63 3.27 -3.06 13.49
CA ALA A 63 3.71 -1.98 14.37
C ALA A 63 4.35 -0.81 13.62
N ASP A 64 5.10 -1.06 12.54
CA ASP A 64 5.63 0.02 11.69
C ASP A 64 4.50 0.76 10.98
N LEU A 65 3.52 0.02 10.47
CA LEU A 65 2.33 0.58 9.82
C LEU A 65 1.53 1.45 10.79
N ASP A 66 1.25 0.95 12.00
CA ASP A 66 0.48 1.68 13.01
C ASP A 66 1.20 2.93 13.52
N ARG A 67 2.53 2.89 13.58
CA ARG A 67 3.34 3.98 14.14
C ARG A 67 3.61 5.11 13.16
N HIS A 68 3.84 4.79 11.89
CA HIS A 68 4.37 5.75 10.91
C HIS A 68 3.39 6.09 9.79
N VAL A 69 2.32 5.33 9.60
CA VAL A 69 1.33 5.61 8.57
C VAL A 69 0.17 6.41 9.16
N SER A 70 -0.23 7.47 8.47
CA SER A 70 -1.39 8.28 8.85
C SER A 70 -2.65 7.41 8.97
N PRO A 71 -3.57 7.72 9.91
CA PRO A 71 -4.74 6.88 10.17
C PRO A 71 -5.56 6.54 8.91
N ALA A 72 -5.77 7.53 8.03
CA ALA A 72 -6.54 7.33 6.79
C ALA A 72 -5.85 6.34 5.83
N LYS A 73 -4.53 6.47 5.61
CA LYS A 73 -3.81 5.53 4.73
C LYS A 73 -3.63 4.16 5.40
N ARG A 74 -3.52 4.13 6.73
CA ARG A 74 -3.42 2.90 7.51
C ARG A 74 -4.69 2.05 7.39
N GLU A 75 -5.85 2.69 7.38
CA GLU A 75 -7.14 2.04 7.11
C GLU A 75 -7.14 1.38 5.72
N GLU A 76 -6.63 2.06 4.69
CA GLU A 76 -6.51 1.46 3.35
C GLU A 76 -5.56 0.29 3.27
N VAL A 77 -4.40 0.41 3.94
CA VAL A 77 -3.44 -0.69 4.03
C VAL A 77 -4.09 -1.89 4.72
N GLN A 78 -4.87 -1.67 5.79
CA GLN A 78 -5.62 -2.74 6.44
C GLN A 78 -6.65 -3.35 5.49
N GLY A 79 -7.42 -2.51 4.80
CA GLY A 79 -8.41 -2.95 3.83
C GLY A 79 -7.82 -3.81 2.72
N LEU A 80 -6.61 -3.48 2.23
CA LEU A 80 -5.91 -4.32 1.26
C LEU A 80 -5.48 -5.65 1.86
N ILE A 81 -4.89 -5.64 3.07
CA ILE A 81 -4.47 -6.87 3.76
C ILE A 81 -5.67 -7.81 3.96
N ASP A 82 -6.81 -7.26 4.38
CA ASP A 82 -8.03 -8.04 4.60
C ASP A 82 -8.62 -8.55 3.28
N ALA A 83 -8.61 -7.73 2.22
CA ALA A 83 -9.03 -8.13 0.88
C ALA A 83 -8.19 -9.30 0.34
N ILE A 84 -6.86 -9.21 0.46
CA ILE A 84 -5.91 -10.26 0.05
C ILE A 84 -6.20 -11.58 0.76
N ARG A 85 -6.58 -11.53 2.05
CA ARG A 85 -6.92 -12.74 2.81
C ARG A 85 -8.29 -13.31 2.51
N HIS A 86 -9.19 -12.49 1.96
CA HIS A 86 -10.57 -12.89 1.74
C HIS A 86 -10.77 -13.49 0.35
N SER A 87 -10.50 -12.72 -0.71
CA SER A 87 -10.72 -13.17 -2.09
C SER A 87 -10.13 -12.20 -3.12
N PRO A 88 -9.81 -12.68 -4.34
CA PRO A 88 -9.46 -11.81 -5.45
C PRO A 88 -10.51 -10.73 -5.77
N ASP A 89 -11.80 -11.03 -5.66
CA ASP A 89 -12.86 -10.06 -5.95
C ASP A 89 -12.89 -8.90 -4.93
N ALA A 90 -12.51 -9.18 -3.68
CA ALA A 90 -12.32 -8.14 -2.66
C ALA A 90 -11.14 -7.23 -3.00
N ILE A 91 -10.06 -7.78 -3.58
CA ILE A 91 -8.92 -6.99 -4.05
C ILE A 91 -9.35 -6.08 -5.21
N ASP A 92 -10.13 -6.60 -6.16
CA ASP A 92 -10.64 -5.82 -7.29
C ASP A 92 -11.53 -4.66 -6.82
N THR A 93 -12.36 -4.91 -5.80
CA THR A 93 -13.18 -3.86 -5.15
C THR A 93 -12.30 -2.78 -4.51
N TRP A 94 -11.29 -3.20 -3.75
CA TRP A 94 -10.34 -2.26 -3.14
C TRP A 94 -9.58 -1.43 -4.18
N ILE A 95 -9.14 -2.04 -5.29
CA ILE A 95 -8.47 -1.37 -6.41
C ILE A 95 -9.38 -0.29 -7.04
N ALA A 96 -10.68 -0.55 -7.15
CA ALA A 96 -11.64 0.40 -7.70
C ALA A 96 -11.93 1.58 -6.75
N ASP A 97 -12.00 1.32 -5.44
CA ASP A 97 -12.49 2.28 -4.45
C ASP A 97 -11.42 3.23 -3.92
N VAL A 98 -10.20 2.75 -3.67
CA VAL A 98 -9.12 3.58 -3.11
C VAL A 98 -8.78 4.80 -3.97
N PRO A 99 -8.66 4.70 -5.31
CA PRO A 99 -8.40 5.86 -6.17
C PRO A 99 -9.46 6.97 -6.10
N GLN A 100 -10.70 6.66 -5.70
CA GLN A 100 -11.78 7.64 -5.53
C GLN A 100 -11.61 8.43 -4.22
N ARG A 101 -11.07 7.78 -3.19
CA ARG A 101 -10.86 8.38 -1.86
C ARG A 101 -9.50 9.07 -1.74
N PHE A 102 -8.51 8.56 -2.46
CA PHE A 102 -7.15 9.09 -2.51
C PHE A 102 -6.84 9.59 -3.93
N PRO A 103 -6.89 10.92 -4.17
CA PRO A 103 -6.47 11.46 -5.46
C PRO A 103 -5.00 11.14 -5.72
N ARG A 104 -4.64 11.05 -7.00
CA ARG A 104 -3.30 10.66 -7.41
C ARG A 104 -2.28 11.64 -6.82
N ILE A 105 -1.29 11.09 -6.12
CA ILE A 105 -0.16 11.85 -5.61
C ILE A 105 0.64 12.31 -6.84
N ARG A 106 0.73 13.63 -7.02
CA ARG A 106 1.50 14.24 -8.10
C ARG A 106 2.92 14.48 -7.61
N ASP A 107 3.88 13.92 -8.32
CA ASP A 107 5.30 14.17 -8.10
C ASP A 107 5.60 15.67 -8.36
N ARG A 108 5.92 16.41 -7.30
CA ARG A 108 6.25 17.84 -7.40
C ARG A 108 7.60 18.06 -8.08
N GLY A 109 8.53 17.11 -7.99
CA GLY A 109 9.83 17.17 -8.66
C GLY A 109 9.66 17.28 -10.18
N TYR A 110 8.73 16.50 -10.73
CA TYR A 110 8.35 16.55 -12.13
C TYR A 110 7.59 17.84 -12.50
N GLU A 111 6.67 18.33 -11.67
CA GLU A 111 5.96 19.59 -11.95
C GLU A 111 6.90 20.81 -11.86
N ALA A 112 7.80 20.86 -10.88
CA ALA A 112 8.81 21.91 -10.75
C ALA A 112 9.76 21.91 -11.94
N TRP A 113 10.25 20.74 -12.35
CA TRP A 113 11.06 20.57 -13.55
C TRP A 113 10.31 20.94 -14.83
N ARG A 114 9.04 20.54 -14.97
CA ARG A 114 8.20 20.84 -16.14
C ARG A 114 7.89 22.32 -16.26
N THR A 115 7.63 23.00 -15.14
CA THR A 115 7.39 24.44 -15.09
C THR A 115 8.66 25.21 -15.47
N ASN A 116 9.81 24.79 -14.96
CA ASN A 116 11.10 25.42 -15.23
C ASN A 116 11.64 25.17 -16.66
N ARG A 117 11.12 24.17 -17.37
CA ARG A 117 11.50 23.88 -18.76
C ARG A 117 10.59 24.55 -19.81
N ASN A 118 9.43 25.04 -19.38
CA ASN A 118 8.47 25.77 -20.21
C ASN A 118 8.42 27.28 -19.89
N SER A 119 9.31 27.77 -19.02
CA SER A 119 9.58 29.19 -18.74
C SER A 119 10.83 29.62 -19.50
#